data_AF-A0ABC9VZP6-F1
#
_entry.id   AF-A0ABC9VZP6-F1
#
_cell.length_a   1.000
_cell.length_b   1.000
_cell.length_c   1.000
_cell.angle_alpha   90.00
_cell.angle_beta   90.00
_cell.angle_gamma   90.00
#
_symmetry.space_group_name_H-M   'P 1'
#
loop_
_entity.id
_entity.type
_entity.pdbx_description
1 polymer ?
#
loop_
_entity_poly.entity_id
_entity_poly.type
_entity_poly.pdbx_seq_one_letter_code
_entity_poly.pdbx_strand_id
1 'polypeptide(L)'
;MDSVIECTLGKFSNDTKLCGAVNTLEGRDAIQRDLDRLERWSCANCMKFNKVKCKVLHVSWCNPKQNYRLGGEWIETSPEEKDLGVLVDERLNVKWQRALAAQKANHVLGCIKRSVTSRSREVILPLYSTLMRPHLEYCVQL
;
A
#
# COMPACT_ATOMS: atom_id res chain seq x y z
N MET A 1 24.42 7.32 -2.43
CA MET A 1 23.19 7.10 -1.64
C MET A 1 23.67 6.60 -0.28
N ASP A 2 24.62 7.34 0.33
CA ASP A 2 25.63 6.72 1.22
C ASP A 2 25.41 7.08 2.69
N SER A 3 24.28 7.71 3.01
CA SER A 3 23.78 7.80 4.38
C SER A 3 22.96 6.55 4.66
N VAL A 4 23.41 5.72 5.60
CA VAL A 4 22.68 4.55 6.10
C VAL A 4 21.29 4.99 6.56
N ILE A 5 20.24 4.57 5.85
CA ILE A 5 18.86 4.69 6.30
C ILE A 5 18.70 3.71 7.47
N GLU A 6 18.22 4.19 8.60
CA GLU A 6 18.05 3.39 9.83
C GLU A 6 16.72 2.64 9.81
N CYS A 7 15.71 3.24 9.18
CA CYS A 7 14.40 2.65 8.99
C CYS A 7 14.38 1.68 7.80
N THR A 8 13.37 0.81 7.78
CA THR A 8 13.13 -0.08 6.64
C THR A 8 12.57 0.73 5.48
N LEU A 9 13.25 0.67 4.33
CA LEU A 9 12.84 1.31 3.09
C LEU A 9 12.34 0.27 2.09
N GLY A 10 11.11 0.43 1.60
CA GLY A 10 10.57 -0.32 0.46
C GLY A 10 10.31 0.60 -0.72
N LYS A 11 10.70 0.19 -1.93
CA LYS A 11 10.48 0.99 -3.15
C LYS A 11 9.89 0.13 -4.26
N PHE A 12 8.85 0.64 -4.92
CA PHE A 12 8.29 0.07 -6.13
C PHE A 12 7.95 1.19 -7.11
N SER A 13 8.66 1.24 -8.24
CA SER A 13 8.55 2.34 -9.20
C SER A 13 8.73 3.71 -8.50
N ASN A 14 7.72 4.59 -8.57
CA ASN A 14 7.65 5.90 -7.91
C ASN A 14 7.16 5.82 -6.45
N ASP A 15 6.61 4.70 -6.01
CA ASP A 15 6.11 4.54 -4.65
C ASP A 15 7.25 4.16 -3.71
N THR A 16 7.38 4.91 -2.61
CA THR A 16 8.42 4.73 -1.60
C THR A 16 7.77 4.65 -0.22
N LYS A 17 8.15 3.65 0.56
CA LYS A 17 7.65 3.38 1.91
C LYS A 17 8.81 3.42 2.87
N LEU A 18 8.63 4.14 3.97
CA LEU A 18 9.55 4.17 5.08
C LEU A 18 8.80 3.66 6.31
N CYS A 19 9.30 2.63 6.96
CA CYS A 19 8.71 2.09 8.18
C CYS A 19 9.76 1.85 9.26
N GLY A 20 9.37 2.08 10.51
CA GLY A 20 10.23 1.93 11.67
C GLY A 20 9.43 1.83 12.96
N ALA A 21 10.05 1.30 14.01
CA ALA A 21 9.44 1.26 15.33
C ALA A 21 9.45 2.66 15.97
N VAL A 22 8.34 3.06 16.60
CA VAL A 22 8.13 4.41 17.18
C VAL A 22 7.91 4.41 18.69
N ASN A 23 8.14 3.26 19.33
CA ASN A 23 7.97 3.06 20.78
C ASN A 23 9.00 3.85 21.60
N THR A 24 10.14 4.21 21.01
CA THR A 24 11.18 5.06 21.63
C THR A 24 11.25 6.42 20.96
N LEU A 25 11.80 7.42 21.67
CA LEU A 25 12.09 8.74 21.09
C LEU A 25 13.04 8.62 19.90
N GLU A 26 14.09 7.81 20.06
CA GLU A 26 15.09 7.55 19.03
C GLU A 26 14.49 6.99 17.74
N GLY A 27 13.52 6.06 17.84
CA GLY A 27 12.84 5.52 16.67
C GLY A 27 11.96 6.54 15.93
N ARG A 28 11.31 7.46 16.67
CA ARG A 28 10.56 8.57 16.07
C ARG A 28 11.49 9.52 15.32
N ASP A 29 12.59 9.88 15.95
CA ASP A 29 13.59 10.78 15.37
C ASP A 29 14.30 10.14 14.18
N ALA A 30 14.51 8.82 14.20
CA ALA A 30 15.06 8.06 13.06
C ALA A 30 14.16 8.16 11.83
N ILE A 31 12.85 7.98 11.97
CA ILE A 31 11.90 8.10 10.85
C ILE A 31 11.94 9.51 10.27
N GLN A 32 11.92 10.56 11.10
CA GLN A 32 11.98 11.93 10.59
C GLN A 32 13.32 12.22 9.89
N ARG A 33 14.46 11.78 10.46
CA ARG A 33 15.78 11.95 9.83
C ARG A 33 15.86 11.25 8.48
N ASP A 34 15.30 10.06 8.36
CA ASP A 34 15.28 9.31 7.11
C ASP A 34 14.32 9.91 6.08
N LEU A 35 13.17 10.46 6.50
CA LEU A 35 12.30 11.28 5.63
C LEU A 35 13.06 12.50 5.08
N ASP A 36 13.79 13.24 5.94
CA ASP A 36 14.56 14.41 5.53
C ASP A 36 15.71 14.03 4.58
N ARG A 37 16.30 12.84 4.75
CA ARG A 37 17.30 12.29 3.81
C ARG A 37 16.67 11.95 2.47
N LEU A 38 15.50 11.30 2.47
CA LEU A 38 14.76 10.97 1.25
C LEU A 38 14.37 12.23 0.48
N GLU A 39 13.91 13.28 1.16
CA GLU A 39 13.58 14.54 0.53
C GLU A 39 14.81 15.18 -0.13
N ARG A 40 15.92 15.31 0.62
CA ARG A 40 17.18 15.86 0.07
C ARG A 40 17.66 15.06 -1.13
N TRP A 41 17.59 13.73 -1.06
CA TRP A 41 17.92 12.86 -2.18
C TRP A 41 17.01 13.12 -3.38
N SER A 42 15.70 13.24 -3.17
CA SER A 42 14.73 13.55 -4.23
C SER A 42 15.08 14.86 -4.93
N CYS A 43 15.31 15.93 -4.16
CA CYS A 43 15.72 17.23 -4.67
C CYS A 43 17.05 17.17 -5.46
N ALA A 44 18.07 16.47 -4.94
CA ALA A 44 19.35 16.32 -5.62
C ALA A 44 19.24 15.56 -6.95
N ASN A 45 18.26 14.67 -7.09
CA ASN A 45 18.00 13.92 -8.31
C ASN A 45 16.90 14.56 -9.19
N CYS A 46 16.54 15.82 -8.93
CA CYS A 46 15.50 16.55 -9.66
C CYS A 46 14.14 15.81 -9.68
N MET A 47 13.85 15.04 -8.64
CA MET A 47 12.56 14.42 -8.38
C MET A 47 11.86 15.17 -7.24
N LYS A 48 10.52 15.18 -7.25
CA LYS A 48 9.73 15.83 -6.21
C LYS A 48 8.65 14.87 -5.72
N PHE A 49 8.59 14.68 -4.41
CA PHE A 49 7.48 13.93 -3.81
C PHE A 49 6.17 14.67 -4.01
N ASN A 50 5.13 13.92 -4.35
CA ASN A 50 3.77 14.42 -4.30
C ASN A 50 3.28 14.39 -2.85
N LYS A 51 3.54 15.47 -2.11
CA LYS A 51 3.26 15.58 -0.67
C LYS A 51 1.79 15.31 -0.32
N VAL A 52 0.85 15.68 -1.18
CA VAL A 52 -0.59 15.44 -0.99
C VAL A 52 -0.91 13.94 -1.00
N LYS A 53 -0.20 13.15 -1.81
CA LYS A 53 -0.33 11.68 -1.88
C LYS A 53 0.49 10.94 -0.84
N CYS A 54 1.45 11.59 -0.20
CA CYS A 54 2.19 11.00 0.91
C CYS A 54 1.30 10.95 2.14
N LYS A 55 1.19 9.77 2.76
CA LYS A 55 0.33 9.53 3.93
C LYS A 55 1.10 8.80 5.00
N VAL A 56 0.77 9.08 6.26
CA VAL A 56 1.27 8.34 7.42
C VAL A 56 0.20 7.34 7.87
N LEU A 57 0.55 6.05 7.80
CA LEU A 57 -0.27 4.96 8.36
C LEU A 57 0.31 4.56 9.72
N HIS A 58 -0.48 4.73 10.78
CA HIS A 58 -0.11 4.29 12.12
C HIS A 58 -0.53 2.85 12.35
N VAL A 59 0.44 1.94 12.37
CA VAL A 59 0.19 0.53 12.62
C VAL A 59 0.36 0.22 14.11
N SER A 60 -0.50 -0.64 14.67
CA SER A 60 -0.58 -1.07 16.08
C SER A 60 -1.41 -0.18 17.01
N TRP A 61 -2.05 -0.82 18.00
CA TRP A 61 -2.87 -0.16 19.03
C TRP A 61 -2.06 0.71 20.00
N CYS A 62 -0.80 0.38 20.25
CA CYS A 62 0.07 1.16 21.15
C CYS A 62 0.85 2.25 20.39
N ASN A 63 0.43 2.61 19.18
CA ASN A 63 1.12 3.61 18.39
C ASN A 63 0.89 5.01 18.99
N PRO A 64 1.96 5.79 19.28
CA PRO A 64 1.84 7.13 19.84
C PRO A 64 1.27 8.18 18.85
N LYS A 65 0.95 7.79 17.61
CA LYS A 65 0.39 8.65 16.55
C LYS A 65 1.24 9.90 16.30
N GLN A 66 2.55 9.67 16.16
CA GLN A 66 3.55 10.72 15.91
C GLN A 66 3.34 11.37 14.54
N ASN A 67 3.30 12.70 14.48
CA ASN A 67 3.25 13.44 13.22
C ASN A 67 4.64 13.60 12.62
N TYR A 68 4.70 13.56 11.28
CA TYR A 68 5.93 13.72 10.49
C TYR A 68 5.79 14.83 9.46
N ARG A 69 6.92 15.39 9.04
CA ARG A 69 7.00 16.42 8.00
C ARG A 69 7.77 15.94 6.79
N LEU A 70 7.38 16.43 5.62
CA LEU A 70 8.10 16.24 4.37
C LEU A 70 8.24 17.60 3.67
N GLY A 71 9.46 18.12 3.57
CA GLY A 71 9.72 19.43 2.98
C GLY A 71 9.00 20.57 3.65
N GLY A 72 9.03 20.58 4.98
CA GLY A 72 8.41 21.59 5.81
C GLY A 72 6.90 21.48 5.96
N GLU A 73 6.21 20.64 5.19
CA GLU A 73 4.76 20.43 5.28
C GLU A 73 4.44 19.19 6.13
N TRP A 74 3.35 19.23 6.87
CA TRP A 74 2.86 18.07 7.64
C TRP A 74 2.28 17.02 6.69
N ILE A 75 2.66 15.77 6.89
CA ILE A 75 2.10 14.66 6.14
C ILE A 75 0.75 14.28 6.78
N GLU A 76 -0.29 14.15 5.96
CA GLU A 76 -1.59 13.73 6.46
C GLU A 76 -1.56 12.28 6.97
N THR A 77 -2.25 12.04 8.07
CA THR A 77 -2.46 10.69 8.59
C THR A 77 -3.67 10.07 7.90
N SER A 78 -3.59 8.77 7.66
CA SER A 78 -4.68 8.00 7.07
C SER A 78 -4.87 6.68 7.83
N PRO A 79 -6.11 6.25 8.10
CA PRO A 79 -6.39 4.99 8.79
C PRO A 79 -6.15 3.77 7.90
N GLU A 80 -6.14 3.97 6.58
CA GLU A 80 -5.97 2.92 5.58
C GLU A 80 -5.22 3.44 4.36
N GLU A 81 -4.32 2.62 3.81
CA GLU A 81 -3.58 2.96 2.60
C GLU A 81 -3.58 1.79 1.62
N LYS A 82 -3.68 2.12 0.33
CA LYS A 82 -3.66 1.12 -0.73
C LYS A 82 -2.28 1.07 -1.35
N ASP A 83 -1.65 -0.08 -1.23
CA ASP A 83 -0.30 -0.32 -1.70
C ASP A 83 -0.25 -1.51 -2.65
N LEU A 84 0.23 -1.28 -3.88
CA LEU A 84 0.24 -2.28 -4.95
C LEU A 84 -1.12 -2.96 -5.22
N GLY A 85 -2.22 -2.33 -4.82
CA GLY A 85 -3.56 -2.93 -4.94
C GLY A 85 -4.06 -3.66 -3.69
N VAL A 86 -3.23 -3.74 -2.64
CA VAL A 86 -3.56 -4.27 -1.32
C VAL A 86 -3.97 -3.14 -0.39
N LEU A 87 -5.12 -3.28 0.25
CA LEU A 87 -5.52 -2.37 1.32
C LEU A 87 -4.84 -2.78 2.63
N VAL A 88 -4.14 -1.84 3.25
CA VAL A 88 -3.48 -2.01 4.55
C VAL A 88 -4.08 -1.00 5.53
N ASP A 89 -4.66 -1.49 6.62
CA ASP A 89 -5.22 -0.64 7.68
C ASP A 89 -4.33 -0.61 8.93
N GLU A 90 -4.64 0.31 9.84
CA GLU A 90 -3.94 0.50 11.13
C GLU A 90 -3.81 -0.79 11.98
N ARG A 91 -4.72 -1.77 11.77
CA ARG A 91 -4.81 -3.02 12.54
C ARG A 91 -4.21 -4.22 11.80
N LEU A 92 -3.76 -4.03 10.56
CA LEU A 92 -3.37 -5.10 9.63
C LEU A 92 -4.50 -6.13 9.45
N ASN A 93 -5.76 -5.69 9.45
CA ASN A 93 -6.88 -6.59 9.34
C ASN A 93 -7.10 -7.04 7.88
N VAL A 94 -6.70 -8.28 7.60
CA VAL A 94 -6.85 -8.91 6.29
C VAL A 94 -8.31 -9.08 5.82
N LYS A 95 -9.30 -8.93 6.71
CA LYS A 95 -10.73 -9.11 6.35
C LYS A 95 -11.19 -8.15 5.28
N TRP A 96 -10.79 -6.88 5.35
CA TRP A 96 -11.21 -5.87 4.36
C TRP A 96 -10.62 -6.16 2.98
N GLN A 97 -9.35 -6.53 2.93
CA GLN A 97 -8.70 -6.93 1.68
C GLN A 97 -9.42 -8.14 1.05
N ARG A 98 -9.78 -9.15 1.85
CA ARG A 98 -10.53 -10.32 1.35
C ARG A 98 -11.92 -9.94 0.83
N ALA A 99 -12.63 -9.06 1.55
CA ALA A 99 -13.93 -8.56 1.11
C ALA A 99 -13.83 -7.80 -0.22
N LEU A 100 -12.81 -6.95 -0.37
CA LEU A 100 -12.56 -6.20 -1.59
C LEU A 100 -12.16 -7.12 -2.77
N ALA A 101 -11.35 -8.15 -2.52
CA ALA A 101 -10.99 -9.15 -3.52
C ALA A 101 -12.23 -9.93 -4.00
N ALA A 102 -13.07 -10.38 -3.06
CA ALA A 102 -14.34 -11.04 -3.38
C ALA A 102 -15.28 -10.13 -4.17
N GLN A 103 -15.36 -8.84 -3.81
CA GLN A 103 -16.17 -7.86 -4.54
C GLN A 103 -15.70 -7.69 -5.99
N LYS A 104 -14.39 -7.56 -6.23
CA LYS A 104 -13.81 -7.48 -7.58
C LYS A 104 -14.09 -8.74 -8.39
N ALA A 105 -13.88 -9.91 -7.79
CA ALA A 105 -14.17 -11.19 -8.43
C ALA A 105 -15.66 -11.33 -8.81
N ASN A 106 -16.57 -10.92 -7.91
CA ASN A 106 -18.00 -10.92 -8.17
C ASN A 106 -18.41 -9.94 -9.29
N HIS A 107 -17.75 -8.79 -9.36
CA HIS A 107 -17.97 -7.84 -10.46
C HIS A 107 -17.58 -8.45 -11.80
N VAL A 108 -16.41 -9.09 -11.89
CA VAL A 108 -15.96 -9.81 -13.09
C VAL A 108 -16.93 -10.95 -13.44
N LEU A 109 -17.39 -11.72 -12.45
CA LEU A 109 -18.40 -12.77 -12.65
C LEU A 109 -19.68 -12.19 -13.27
N GLY A 110 -20.14 -11.05 -12.77
CA GLY A 110 -21.29 -10.33 -13.32
C GLY A 110 -21.09 -9.90 -14.77
N CYS A 111 -19.88 -9.45 -15.12
CA CYS A 111 -19.53 -9.10 -16.50
C CYS A 111 -19.54 -10.33 -17.42
N ILE A 112 -18.96 -11.46 -17.00
CA ILE A 112 -18.98 -12.72 -17.76
C ILE A 112 -20.43 -13.18 -17.98
N LYS A 113 -21.25 -13.18 -16.92
CA LYS A 113 -22.66 -13.58 -17.01
C LYS A 113 -23.46 -12.74 -18.01
N ARG A 114 -23.20 -11.43 -18.07
CA ARG A 114 -23.90 -10.50 -18.98
C ARG A 114 -23.39 -10.54 -20.42
N SER A 115 -22.09 -10.76 -20.62
CA SER A 115 -21.44 -10.57 -21.94
C SER A 115 -21.27 -11.87 -22.72
N VAL A 116 -21.23 -13.02 -22.04
CA VAL A 116 -21.02 -14.32 -22.67
C VAL A 116 -22.36 -15.04 -22.80
N THR A 117 -22.78 -15.31 -24.03
CA THR A 117 -24.03 -16.01 -24.36
C THR A 117 -23.90 -17.52 -24.15
N SER A 118 -22.76 -18.11 -24.52
CA SER A 118 -22.48 -19.53 -24.30
C SER A 118 -22.34 -19.85 -22.80
N ARG A 119 -22.96 -20.96 -22.38
CA ARG A 119 -22.82 -21.53 -21.03
C ARG A 119 -22.04 -22.85 -21.01
N SER A 120 -21.38 -23.20 -22.12
CA SER A 120 -20.60 -24.42 -22.19
C SER A 120 -19.41 -24.37 -21.24
N ARG A 121 -19.05 -25.53 -20.69
CA ARG A 121 -17.95 -25.68 -19.74
C ARG A 121 -16.62 -25.25 -20.36
N GLU A 122 -16.45 -25.53 -21.64
CA GLU A 122 -15.26 -25.24 -22.45
C GLU A 122 -15.04 -23.73 -22.63
N VAL A 123 -16.09 -22.92 -22.55
CA VAL A 123 -16.00 -21.45 -22.65
C VAL A 123 -15.96 -20.80 -21.27
N ILE A 124 -16.79 -21.25 -20.33
CA ILE A 124 -16.90 -20.61 -19.01
C ILE A 124 -15.68 -20.88 -18.13
N LEU A 125 -15.13 -22.11 -18.13
CA LEU A 125 -14.00 -22.45 -17.26
C LEU A 125 -12.73 -21.64 -17.55
N PRO A 126 -12.29 -21.47 -18.82
CA PRO A 126 -11.14 -20.64 -19.13
C PRO A 126 -11.36 -19.18 -18.72
N LEU A 127 -12.56 -18.62 -18.95
CA LEU A 127 -12.87 -17.24 -18.59
C LEU A 127 -12.86 -17.02 -17.07
N TYR A 128 -13.41 -17.95 -16.30
CA TYR A 128 -13.34 -17.89 -14.84
C TYR A 128 -11.89 -17.95 -14.36
N SER A 129 -11.11 -18.89 -14.89
CA SER A 129 -9.71 -19.10 -14.49
C SER A 129 -8.80 -17.93 -14.87
N THR A 130 -9.04 -17.27 -16.00
CA THR A 130 -8.19 -16.18 -16.48
C THR A 130 -8.58 -14.82 -15.91
N LEU A 131 -9.88 -14.57 -15.67
CA LEU A 131 -10.35 -13.23 -15.31
C LEU A 131 -10.68 -13.11 -13.82
N MET A 132 -11.26 -14.14 -13.20
CA MET A 132 -11.64 -14.06 -11.78
C MET A 132 -10.55 -14.54 -10.84
N ARG A 133 -9.93 -15.69 -11.16
CA ARG A 133 -8.95 -16.34 -10.30
C ARG A 133 -7.79 -15.41 -9.90
N PRO A 134 -7.21 -14.57 -10.79
CA PRO A 134 -6.13 -13.66 -10.40
C PRO A 134 -6.55 -12.67 -9.31
N HIS A 135 -7.81 -12.21 -9.29
CA HIS A 135 -8.31 -11.30 -8.25
C HIS A 135 -8.43 -11.96 -6.87
N LEU A 136 -8.62 -13.28 -6.83
CA LEU A 136 -8.72 -14.04 -5.60
C LEU A 136 -7.37 -14.56 -5.11
N GLU A 137 -6.40 -14.77 -6.00
CA GLU A 137 -5.07 -15.27 -5.66
C GLU A 137 -4.06 -14.16 -5.36
N TYR A 138 -4.25 -12.97 -5.92
CA TYR A 138 -3.36 -11.84 -5.69
C TYR A 138 -3.37 -11.39 -4.22
N CYS A 139 -2.19 -11.41 -3.59
CA CYS A 139 -1.94 -10.98 -2.21
C CYS A 139 -2.73 -11.76 -1.14
N VAL A 140 -2.93 -13.06 -1.37
CA VAL A 140 -3.30 -14.01 -0.32
C VAL A 140 -2.01 -14.50 0.35
N GLN A 141 -1.89 -14.31 1.67
CA GLN A 141 -0.84 -14.97 2.46
C GLN A 141 -1.05 -16.48 2.38
N LEU A 142 -0.02 -17.20 1.93
CA LEU A 142 0.10 -18.66 2.10
C LEU A 142 0.44 -19.01 3.54
#